data_AF-A0A497J335-F1
#
_entry.id   AF-A0A497J335-F1
#
_cell.length_a   1.000
_cell.length_b   1.000
_cell.length_c   1.000
_cell.angle_alpha   90.00
_cell.angle_beta   90.00
_cell.angle_gamma   90.00
#
_symmetry.space_group_name_H-M   'P 1'
#
loop_
_entity.id
_entity.type
_entity.pdbx_description
1 polymer ?
#
loop_
_entity_poly.entity_id
_entity_poly.type
_entity_poly.pdbx_seq_one_letter_code
_entity_poly.pdbx_strand_id
1 'polypeptide(L)'
;CNLASNKLSQEEQRMLGVVIVDKIVQAAKSRVDIPERKRRPFYFYLDEFGQFVSEDIARALQELRKFKVFLVLAHQELEQLRQESPKVYSAVMGEPQVRISFRISREDAEIMAKEMFTGKIKPKVKRVIRQTKFWPKETTREIYTESETWAEGESSIYSTGESSSKSKGATYPEEPIIPVPVFLEPDKITYTEVSTSQAMSSSSMGRSSIYGGGSSQSTVPWYEYIPFQEVSSVQDYTIEEIVEKYIAWIKTQPDRHAQLKIKQRPPIPIVTPFVKPVKVREKDIRTLKERVYRRYALKAEEVDRQIEQRREKFLKKAKALGLIKEKKETPELTPEMMRHR
;
A
#
# COMPACT_ATOMS: atom_id res chain seq x y z
N CYS A 1 42.41 -6.87 -15.30
CA CYS A 1 42.60 -7.63 -16.56
C CYS A 1 41.33 -7.41 -17.37
N ASN A 2 41.42 -7.01 -18.64
CA ASN A 2 40.24 -6.98 -19.50
C ASN A 2 40.30 -8.21 -20.41
N LEU A 3 39.44 -9.19 -20.14
CA LEU A 3 39.36 -10.42 -20.92
C LEU A 3 38.38 -10.27 -22.10
N ALA A 4 37.45 -9.31 -22.03
CA ALA A 4 36.48 -9.00 -23.07
C ALA A 4 37.14 -8.23 -24.24
N SER A 5 38.02 -8.93 -24.97
CA SER A 5 38.65 -8.42 -26.18
C SER A 5 38.21 -9.25 -27.37
N ASN A 6 37.85 -8.59 -28.48
CA ASN A 6 37.53 -9.25 -29.76
C ASN A 6 38.68 -10.09 -30.34
N LYS A 7 39.85 -10.10 -29.69
CA LYS A 7 41.05 -10.83 -30.08
C LYS A 7 41.13 -12.24 -29.48
N LEU A 8 40.31 -12.57 -28.49
CA LEU A 8 40.31 -13.87 -27.81
C LEU A 8 38.96 -14.55 -28.02
N SER A 9 38.97 -15.86 -28.32
CA SER A 9 37.77 -16.69 -28.32
C SER A 9 37.15 -16.75 -26.91
N GLN A 10 35.84 -16.97 -26.82
CA GLN A 10 35.15 -17.12 -25.53
C GLN A 10 35.77 -18.24 -24.68
N GLU A 11 36.17 -19.36 -25.30
CA GLU A 11 36.81 -20.47 -24.60
C GLU A 11 38.18 -20.06 -24.02
N GLU A 12 38.96 -19.29 -24.78
CA GLU A 12 40.27 -18.78 -24.33
C GLU A 12 40.09 -17.78 -23.18
N GLN A 13 39.10 -16.89 -23.28
CA GLN A 13 38.76 -15.95 -22.22
C GLN A 13 38.35 -16.68 -20.93
N ARG A 14 37.47 -17.69 -21.05
CA ARG A 14 37.02 -18.54 -19.93
C ARG A 14 38.20 -19.26 -19.30
N MET A 15 39.04 -19.92 -20.09
CA MET A 15 40.21 -20.66 -19.60
C MET A 15 41.18 -19.72 -18.88
N LEU A 16 41.49 -18.56 -19.46
CA LEU A 16 42.35 -17.56 -18.83
C LEU A 16 41.75 -17.05 -17.51
N GLY A 17 40.46 -16.77 -17.48
CA GLY A 17 39.76 -16.34 -16.28
C GLY A 17 39.86 -17.37 -15.15
N VAL A 18 39.56 -18.64 -15.44
CA VAL A 18 39.68 -19.75 -14.47
C VAL A 18 41.10 -19.87 -13.94
N VAL A 19 42.11 -19.83 -14.81
CA VAL A 19 43.53 -19.91 -14.39
C VAL A 19 43.93 -18.72 -13.51
N ILE A 20 43.47 -17.51 -13.83
CA ILE A 20 43.74 -16.31 -13.00
C ILE A 20 43.12 -16.47 -11.61
N VAL A 21 41.86 -16.91 -11.54
CA VAL A 21 41.17 -17.13 -10.26
C VAL A 21 41.91 -18.19 -9.45
N ASP A 22 42.24 -19.34 -10.04
CA ASP A 22 42.98 -20.41 -9.37
C ASP A 22 44.34 -19.92 -8.83
N LYS A 23 45.09 -19.14 -9.61
CA LYS A 23 46.35 -18.55 -9.14
C LYS A 23 46.17 -17.58 -7.97
N ILE A 24 45.09 -16.82 -7.95
CA ILE A 24 44.75 -15.94 -6.81
C ILE A 24 44.39 -16.79 -5.58
N VAL A 25 43.65 -17.88 -5.74
CA VAL A 25 43.34 -18.81 -4.65
C VAL A 25 44.62 -19.43 -4.09
N GLN A 26 45.53 -19.91 -4.94
CA GLN A 26 46.83 -20.44 -4.53
C GLN A 26 47.67 -19.39 -3.80
N ALA A 27 47.71 -18.15 -4.31
CA ALA A 27 48.41 -17.03 -3.67
C ALA A 27 47.75 -16.55 -2.36
N ALA A 28 46.46 -16.82 -2.17
CA ALA A 28 45.79 -16.58 -0.90
C ALA A 28 46.16 -17.67 0.12
N LYS A 29 46.19 -18.94 -0.30
CA LYS A 29 46.59 -20.08 0.54
C LYS A 29 48.06 -20.02 0.95
N SER A 30 48.95 -19.42 0.16
CA SER A 30 50.34 -19.19 0.60
C SER A 30 50.47 -18.22 1.79
N ARG A 31 49.39 -17.52 2.18
CA ARG A 31 49.37 -16.65 3.37
C ARG A 31 49.08 -17.41 4.68
N VAL A 32 48.98 -18.74 4.64
CA VAL A 32 48.76 -19.58 5.84
C VAL A 32 49.78 -19.23 6.93
N ASP A 33 51.05 -19.06 6.59
CA ASP A 33 52.14 -18.82 7.55
C ASP A 33 52.16 -17.40 8.16
N ILE A 34 51.38 -16.48 7.60
CA ILE A 34 51.29 -15.10 8.09
C ILE A 34 50.15 -15.01 9.12
N PRO A 35 50.40 -14.53 10.35
CA PRO A 35 49.33 -14.32 11.34
C PRO A 35 48.21 -13.42 10.80
N GLU A 36 46.95 -13.74 11.10
CA GLU A 36 45.78 -13.07 10.53
C GLU A 36 45.80 -11.54 10.69
N ARG A 37 46.26 -11.05 11.85
CA ARG A 37 46.40 -9.61 12.13
C ARG A 37 47.35 -8.90 11.16
N LYS A 38 48.40 -9.58 10.70
CA LYS A 38 49.40 -9.03 9.75
C LYS A 38 49.02 -9.22 8.28
N ARG A 39 48.00 -10.04 7.97
CA ARG A 39 47.54 -10.23 6.58
C ARG A 39 46.95 -8.93 6.02
N ARG A 40 47.45 -8.50 4.86
CA ARG A 40 46.93 -7.32 4.14
C ARG A 40 45.64 -7.68 3.42
N PRO A 41 44.54 -6.93 3.62
CA PRO A 41 43.28 -7.18 2.93
C PRO A 41 43.47 -6.97 1.42
N PHE A 42 42.91 -7.88 0.64
CA PHE A 42 42.96 -7.83 -0.82
C PHE A 42 41.55 -8.01 -1.37
N TYR A 43 41.14 -7.11 -2.25
CA TYR A 43 39.81 -7.13 -2.87
C TYR A 43 39.96 -7.54 -4.33
N PHE A 44 39.26 -8.60 -4.72
CA PHE A 44 39.28 -9.11 -6.07
C PHE A 44 37.89 -8.93 -6.68
N TYR A 45 37.83 -8.11 -7.74
CA TYR A 45 36.61 -7.81 -8.46
C TYR A 45 36.54 -8.72 -9.68
N LEU A 46 35.47 -9.50 -9.76
CA LEU A 46 35.14 -10.37 -10.87
C LEU A 46 33.85 -9.84 -11.49
N ASP A 47 34.02 -9.19 -12.63
CA ASP A 47 32.90 -8.87 -13.50
C ASP A 47 32.58 -10.08 -14.39
N GLU A 48 31.31 -10.23 -14.76
CA GLU A 48 30.82 -11.38 -15.53
C GLU A 48 31.20 -12.73 -14.92
N PHE A 49 31.05 -12.87 -13.60
CA PHE A 49 31.44 -14.06 -12.85
C PHE A 49 30.88 -15.37 -13.44
N GLY A 50 29.67 -15.33 -14.01
CA GLY A 50 29.00 -16.47 -14.64
C GLY A 50 29.84 -17.20 -15.70
N GLN A 51 30.66 -16.48 -16.47
CA GLN A 51 31.49 -17.11 -17.51
C GLN A 51 32.65 -17.91 -16.92
N PHE A 52 33.11 -17.56 -15.71
CA PHE A 52 34.33 -18.10 -15.11
C PHE A 52 34.04 -19.15 -14.03
N VAL A 53 32.81 -19.65 -13.95
CA VAL A 53 32.36 -20.54 -12.88
C VAL A 53 33.02 -21.91 -12.95
N SER A 54 33.54 -22.35 -11.81
CA SER A 54 34.07 -23.71 -11.57
C SER A 54 33.77 -24.13 -10.13
N GLU A 55 33.62 -25.44 -9.88
CA GLU A 55 33.37 -25.98 -8.53
C GLU A 55 34.47 -25.61 -7.52
N ASP A 56 35.72 -25.51 -7.98
CA ASP A 56 36.85 -25.14 -7.12
C ASP A 56 36.73 -23.70 -6.61
N ILE A 57 36.08 -22.83 -7.37
CA ILE A 57 35.85 -21.44 -6.99
C ILE A 57 34.80 -21.38 -5.87
N ALA A 58 33.76 -22.22 -5.89
CA ALA A 58 32.78 -22.28 -4.82
C ALA A 58 33.42 -22.62 -3.46
N ARG A 59 34.32 -23.62 -3.45
CA ARG A 59 35.10 -23.97 -2.25
C ARG A 59 36.03 -22.82 -1.84
N ALA A 60 36.67 -22.18 -2.81
CA ALA A 60 37.55 -21.04 -2.54
C ALA A 60 36.80 -19.87 -1.90
N LEU A 61 35.57 -19.54 -2.33
CA LEU A 61 34.77 -18.46 -1.74
C LEU A 61 34.59 -18.62 -0.22
N GLN A 62 34.43 -19.86 0.26
CA GLN A 62 34.28 -20.18 1.68
C GLN A 62 35.60 -20.06 2.46
N GLU A 63 36.72 -20.42 1.84
CA GLU A 63 38.04 -20.44 2.48
C GLU A 63 38.74 -19.07 2.50
N LEU A 64 38.55 -18.27 1.44
CA LEU A 64 39.32 -17.03 1.19
C LEU A 64 39.15 -15.97 2.28
N ARG A 65 38.02 -15.99 2.99
CA ARG A 65 37.76 -15.12 4.13
C ARG A 65 38.83 -15.24 5.21
N LYS A 66 39.33 -16.46 5.48
CA LYS A 66 40.42 -16.71 6.46
C LYS A 66 41.71 -15.99 6.06
N PHE A 67 41.93 -15.79 4.76
CA PHE A 67 43.14 -15.17 4.21
C PHE A 67 43.04 -13.66 3.98
N LYS A 68 41.95 -13.02 4.47
CA LYS A 68 41.60 -11.62 4.21
C LYS A 68 41.57 -11.28 2.71
N VAL A 69 41.14 -12.23 1.89
CA VAL A 69 40.86 -12.03 0.47
C VAL A 69 39.35 -11.95 0.31
N PHE A 70 38.87 -10.81 -0.16
CA PHE A 70 37.45 -10.52 -0.36
C PHE A 70 37.14 -10.51 -1.85
N LEU A 71 36.12 -11.25 -2.25
CA LEU A 71 35.65 -11.23 -3.64
C LEU A 71 34.43 -10.34 -3.76
N VAL A 72 34.38 -9.60 -4.86
CA VAL A 72 33.22 -8.84 -5.29
C VAL A 72 32.83 -9.43 -6.64
N LEU A 73 31.69 -10.11 -6.65
CA LEU A 73 31.18 -10.84 -7.81
C LEU A 73 30.05 -10.03 -8.44
N ALA A 74 30.12 -9.81 -9.75
CA ALA A 74 29.03 -9.26 -10.54
C ALA A 74 28.58 -10.29 -11.59
N HIS A 75 27.27 -10.48 -11.70
CA HIS A 75 26.64 -11.35 -12.69
C HIS A 75 25.28 -10.76 -13.09
N GLN A 76 24.79 -11.14 -14.28
CA GLN A 76 23.55 -10.61 -14.83
C GLN A 76 22.34 -11.51 -14.53
N GLU A 77 22.51 -12.83 -14.67
CA GLU A 77 21.43 -13.81 -14.49
C GLU A 77 21.81 -14.82 -13.41
N LEU A 78 20.92 -15.01 -12.43
CA LEU A 78 21.11 -16.02 -11.39
C LEU A 78 20.78 -17.42 -11.90
N GLU A 79 19.81 -17.53 -12.80
CA GLU A 79 19.41 -18.82 -13.37
C GLU A 79 20.56 -19.47 -14.15
N GLN A 80 21.36 -18.70 -14.90
CA GLN A 80 22.55 -19.22 -15.59
C GLN A 80 23.52 -19.87 -14.60
N LEU A 81 23.79 -19.23 -13.46
CA LEU A 81 24.64 -19.79 -12.41
C LEU A 81 24.07 -21.10 -11.84
N ARG A 82 22.75 -21.17 -11.69
CA ARG A 82 22.06 -22.38 -11.19
C ARG A 82 22.20 -23.54 -12.15
N GLN A 83 22.12 -23.28 -13.46
CA GLN A 83 22.24 -24.29 -14.51
C GLN A 83 23.68 -24.78 -14.69
N GLU A 84 24.66 -23.86 -14.74
CA GLU A 84 26.06 -24.24 -14.95
C GLU A 84 26.68 -24.94 -13.74
N SER A 85 26.41 -24.46 -12.52
CA SER A 85 26.95 -25.08 -11.31
C SER A 85 26.09 -24.82 -10.06
N PRO A 86 25.20 -25.77 -9.69
CA PRO A 86 24.35 -25.66 -8.50
C PRO A 86 25.13 -25.41 -7.20
N LYS A 87 26.35 -25.98 -7.08
CA LYS A 87 27.23 -25.77 -5.92
C LYS A 87 27.68 -24.31 -5.80
N VAL A 88 28.03 -23.69 -6.92
CA VAL A 88 28.46 -22.29 -6.96
C VAL A 88 27.29 -21.38 -6.66
N TYR A 89 26.12 -21.64 -7.24
CA TYR A 89 24.89 -20.92 -6.92
C TYR A 89 24.61 -20.93 -5.40
N SER A 90 24.68 -22.10 -4.76
CA SER A 90 24.50 -22.24 -3.31
C SER A 90 25.54 -21.44 -2.51
N ALA A 91 26.82 -21.48 -2.91
CA ALA A 91 27.88 -20.72 -2.26
C ALA A 91 27.67 -19.19 -2.41
N VAL A 92 27.28 -18.72 -3.59
CA VAL A 92 27.00 -17.30 -3.86
C VAL A 92 25.72 -16.84 -3.16
N MET A 93 24.73 -17.70 -2.98
CA MET A 93 23.53 -17.39 -2.20
C MET A 93 23.78 -17.41 -0.70
N GLY A 94 24.64 -18.30 -0.18
CA GLY A 94 24.87 -18.47 1.26
C GLY A 94 25.92 -17.54 1.86
N GLU A 95 27.07 -17.37 1.21
CA GLU A 95 28.26 -16.75 1.81
C GLU A 95 28.29 -15.21 1.84
N PRO A 96 27.88 -14.50 0.76
CA PRO A 96 28.01 -13.05 0.70
C PRO A 96 27.15 -12.34 1.75
N GLN A 97 27.82 -11.64 2.66
CA GLN A 97 27.14 -10.81 3.66
C GLN A 97 26.66 -9.47 3.10
N VAL A 98 27.23 -9.03 1.97
CA VAL A 98 26.84 -7.80 1.29
C VAL A 98 26.28 -8.18 -0.05
N ARG A 99 25.04 -7.77 -0.32
CA ARG A 99 24.36 -8.02 -1.59
C ARG A 99 23.89 -6.70 -2.16
N ILE A 100 24.10 -6.52 -3.46
CA ILE A 100 23.63 -5.38 -4.23
C ILE A 100 22.78 -5.94 -5.36
N SER A 101 21.52 -5.54 -5.42
CA SER A 101 20.61 -5.96 -6.49
C SER A 101 20.17 -4.72 -7.27
N PHE A 102 20.50 -4.69 -8.56
CA PHE A 102 20.00 -3.71 -9.51
C PHE A 102 18.66 -4.18 -10.09
N ARG A 103 18.23 -3.56 -11.18
CA ARG A 103 17.13 -4.08 -11.98
C ARG A 103 17.49 -5.45 -12.57
N ILE A 104 16.68 -6.45 -12.27
CA ILE A 104 16.84 -7.85 -12.71
C ILE A 104 15.53 -8.41 -13.27
N SER A 105 15.59 -9.63 -13.83
CA SER A 105 14.42 -10.37 -14.34
C SER A 105 13.41 -10.67 -13.23
N ARG A 106 12.17 -11.05 -13.59
CA ARG A 106 11.12 -11.34 -12.59
C ARG A 106 11.48 -12.54 -11.71
N GLU A 107 11.99 -13.60 -12.33
CA GLU A 107 12.36 -14.86 -11.65
C GLU A 107 13.48 -14.62 -10.63
N ASP A 108 14.53 -13.92 -11.06
CA ASP A 108 15.64 -13.55 -10.18
C ASP A 108 15.18 -12.57 -9.09
N ALA A 109 14.27 -11.64 -9.41
CA ALA A 109 13.69 -10.71 -8.45
C ALA A 109 12.89 -11.41 -7.36
N GLU A 110 12.21 -12.52 -7.65
CA GLU A 110 11.50 -13.31 -6.63
C GLU A 110 12.46 -13.92 -5.61
N ILE A 111 13.54 -14.54 -6.10
CA ILE A 111 14.59 -15.12 -5.27
C ILE A 111 15.23 -14.03 -4.40
N MET A 112 15.63 -12.93 -5.03
CA MET A 112 16.26 -11.80 -4.35
C MET A 112 15.31 -11.08 -3.40
N ALA A 113 14.01 -11.00 -3.70
CA ALA A 113 13.02 -10.41 -2.81
C ALA A 113 12.92 -11.20 -1.50
N LYS A 114 12.82 -12.53 -1.59
CA LYS A 114 12.76 -13.43 -0.43
C LYS A 114 14.05 -13.34 0.40
N GLU A 115 15.21 -13.32 -0.25
CA GLU A 115 16.52 -13.24 0.41
C GLU A 115 16.80 -11.86 1.01
N MET A 116 16.43 -10.78 0.35
CA MET A 116 16.75 -9.43 0.80
C MET A 116 15.78 -8.93 1.86
N PHE A 117 14.49 -9.23 1.72
CA PHE A 117 13.41 -8.61 2.51
C PHE A 117 12.85 -9.49 3.62
N THR A 118 13.40 -10.68 3.90
CA THR A 118 12.90 -11.63 4.92
C THR A 118 12.51 -10.97 6.25
N GLY A 119 13.34 -10.05 6.78
CA GLY A 119 13.07 -9.35 8.05
C GLY A 119 12.07 -8.17 7.97
N LYS A 120 11.63 -7.77 6.78
CA LYS A 120 10.62 -6.73 6.52
C LYS A 120 9.24 -7.31 6.15
N ILE A 121 9.13 -8.62 5.96
CA ILE A 121 7.85 -9.28 5.72
C ILE A 121 7.14 -9.38 7.07
N LYS A 122 6.31 -8.37 7.37
CA LYS A 122 5.43 -8.34 8.53
C LYS A 122 4.00 -8.12 8.04
N PRO A 123 3.00 -8.69 8.71
CA PRO A 123 1.61 -8.44 8.37
C PRO A 123 1.37 -6.93 8.40
N LYS A 124 0.86 -6.41 7.29
CA LYS A 124 0.57 -4.99 7.11
C LYS A 124 -0.90 -4.86 6.76
N VAL A 125 -1.58 -3.94 7.44
CA VAL A 125 -2.98 -3.63 7.14
C VAL A 125 -3.08 -3.03 5.74
N LYS A 126 -3.89 -3.66 4.89
CA LYS A 126 -4.19 -3.21 3.52
C LYS A 126 -5.36 -2.23 3.51
N ARG A 127 -6.44 -2.59 4.20
CA ARG A 127 -7.67 -1.79 4.22
C ARG A 127 -8.38 -1.94 5.56
N VAL A 128 -8.87 -0.82 6.07
CA VAL A 128 -9.75 -0.78 7.25
C VAL A 128 -11.10 -0.31 6.76
N ILE A 129 -12.11 -1.17 6.84
CA ILE A 129 -13.50 -0.81 6.53
C ILE A 129 -14.09 -0.23 7.81
N ARG A 130 -14.47 1.05 7.74
CA ARG A 130 -15.16 1.74 8.83
C ARG A 130 -16.62 1.89 8.47
N GLN A 131 -17.49 1.55 9.41
CA GLN A 131 -18.92 1.75 9.28
C GLN A 131 -19.34 2.85 10.25
N THR A 132 -20.08 3.83 9.74
CA THR A 132 -20.72 4.83 10.59
C THR A 132 -21.93 4.18 11.23
N LYS A 133 -21.88 4.00 12.54
CA LYS A 133 -23.02 3.59 13.36
C LYS A 133 -23.53 4.79 14.13
N PHE A 134 -24.77 4.70 14.59
CA PHE A 134 -25.41 5.77 15.33
C PHE A 134 -25.74 5.29 16.73
N TRP A 135 -25.28 6.04 17.72
CA TRP A 135 -25.65 5.80 19.11
C TRP A 135 -26.91 6.61 19.42
N PRO A 136 -28.03 5.98 19.82
CA PRO A 136 -29.20 6.72 20.26
C PRO A 136 -28.89 7.37 21.60
N LYS A 137 -29.00 8.70 21.67
CA LYS A 137 -28.93 9.47 22.90
C LYS A 137 -30.29 10.09 23.17
N GLU A 138 -30.84 9.80 24.34
CA GLU A 138 -32.06 10.44 24.81
C GLU A 138 -31.81 11.93 25.05
N THR A 139 -32.60 12.75 24.38
CA THR A 139 -32.62 14.21 24.45
C THR A 139 -34.08 14.66 24.53
N THR A 140 -34.34 15.91 24.88
CA THR A 140 -35.69 16.49 24.89
C THR A 140 -35.80 17.56 23.81
N ARG A 141 -36.97 17.67 23.17
CA ARG A 141 -37.28 18.78 22.26
C ARG A 141 -38.53 19.50 22.72
N GLU A 142 -38.53 20.81 22.58
CA GLU A 142 -39.67 21.65 22.88
C GLU A 142 -40.45 21.90 21.59
N ILE A 143 -41.73 21.55 21.59
CA ILE A 143 -42.66 21.82 20.50
C ILE A 143 -43.59 22.95 20.95
N TYR A 144 -43.67 23.97 20.13
CA TYR A 144 -44.56 25.10 20.33
C TYR A 144 -45.72 24.96 19.34
N THR A 145 -46.94 24.89 19.86
CA THR A 145 -48.16 24.83 19.07
C THR A 145 -48.98 26.06 19.38
N GLU A 146 -49.27 26.85 18.36
CA GLU A 146 -50.20 27.97 18.47
C GLU A 146 -51.49 27.59 17.75
N SER A 147 -52.62 27.85 18.40
CA SER A 147 -53.94 27.69 17.82
C SER A 147 -54.70 29.01 17.93
N GLU A 148 -55.46 29.30 16.89
CA GLU A 148 -56.41 30.41 16.87
C GLU A 148 -57.79 29.82 16.60
N THR A 149 -58.73 30.08 17.49
CA THR A 149 -60.14 29.74 17.35
C THR A 149 -60.95 31.01 17.23
N TRP A 150 -61.77 31.07 16.18
CA TRP A 150 -62.78 32.08 16.02
C TRP A 150 -64.15 31.40 15.98
N ALA A 151 -65.11 31.96 16.69
CA ALA A 151 -66.47 31.48 16.75
C ALA A 151 -67.42 32.65 16.56
N GLU A 152 -68.36 32.53 15.63
CA GLU A 152 -69.42 33.50 15.40
C GLU A 152 -70.76 32.87 15.73
N GLY A 153 -71.55 33.55 16.56
CA GLY A 153 -72.88 33.12 16.97
C GLY A 153 -73.90 34.20 16.65
N GLU A 154 -74.97 33.82 15.97
CA GLU A 154 -76.14 34.67 15.73
C GLU A 154 -77.34 34.07 16.45
N SER A 155 -78.05 34.89 17.22
CA SER A 155 -79.19 34.48 18.03
C SER A 155 -80.37 35.37 17.73
N SER A 156 -81.54 34.76 17.56
CA SER A 156 -82.81 35.45 17.38
C SER A 156 -83.80 34.90 18.41
N ILE A 157 -84.24 35.78 19.31
CA ILE A 157 -85.17 35.46 20.38
C ILE A 157 -86.50 36.11 20.03
N TYR A 158 -87.54 35.30 19.90
CA TYR A 158 -88.92 35.76 19.75
C TYR A 158 -89.69 35.34 21.00
N SER A 159 -90.24 36.32 21.73
CA SER A 159 -91.07 36.07 22.91
C SER A 159 -92.43 36.70 22.74
N THR A 160 -93.47 35.90 22.96
CA THR A 160 -94.88 36.31 22.95
C THR A 160 -95.47 36.03 24.33
N GLY A 161 -96.12 37.03 24.91
CA GLY A 161 -96.79 36.94 26.21
C GLY A 161 -98.22 37.44 26.10
N GLU A 162 -99.17 36.64 26.55
CA GLU A 162 -100.57 37.03 26.69
C GLU A 162 -100.90 37.23 28.17
N SER A 163 -101.50 38.37 28.49
CA SER A 163 -102.02 38.68 29.82
C SER A 163 -103.51 38.96 29.71
N SER A 164 -104.31 38.36 30.58
CA SER A 164 -105.75 38.62 30.67
C SER A 164 -106.11 39.00 32.10
N SER A 165 -106.89 40.06 32.26
CA SER A 165 -107.36 40.56 33.55
C SER A 165 -108.87 40.71 33.53
N LYS A 166 -109.55 40.24 34.58
CA LYS A 166 -111.00 40.28 34.74
C LYS A 166 -111.35 40.87 36.10
N SER A 167 -112.21 41.90 36.16
CA SER A 167 -112.64 42.55 37.41
C SER A 167 -114.17 42.66 37.50
N LYS A 168 -114.72 42.59 38.73
CA LYS A 168 -116.16 42.76 39.04
C LYS A 168 -116.33 43.82 40.13
N GLY A 169 -117.34 44.69 40.00
CA GLY A 169 -117.74 45.66 41.02
C GLY A 169 -119.25 45.63 41.30
N ALA A 170 -119.65 45.93 42.54
CA ALA A 170 -121.04 46.06 42.99
C ALA A 170 -121.21 47.39 43.75
N THR A 171 -122.31 48.11 43.52
CA THR A 171 -122.61 49.42 44.14
C THR A 171 -123.89 49.33 44.98
N TYR A 172 -123.87 49.87 46.20
CA TYR A 172 -125.00 49.94 47.13
C TYR A 172 -125.51 51.39 47.26
N PRO A 173 -126.83 51.65 47.34
CA PRO A 173 -127.34 52.99 47.65
C PRO A 173 -127.31 53.28 49.17
N GLU A 174 -126.89 54.48 49.56
CA GLU A 174 -126.97 55.00 50.94
C GLU A 174 -128.23 55.87 51.14
N GLU A 175 -128.78 55.87 52.36
CA GLU A 175 -130.05 56.53 52.77
C GLU A 175 -129.78 57.66 53.83
N PRO A 176 -130.75 58.50 54.28
CA PRO A 176 -131.05 59.86 53.75
C PRO A 176 -131.10 60.98 54.82
N ILE A 177 -131.30 62.27 54.45
CA ILE A 177 -131.71 63.37 55.37
C ILE A 177 -132.55 64.40 54.58
N ILE A 178 -133.90 64.42 54.65
CA ILE A 178 -134.91 65.54 54.73
C ILE A 178 -136.35 64.92 54.61
N PRO A 179 -137.37 65.29 55.43
CA PRO A 179 -138.71 64.68 55.35
C PRO A 179 -139.71 65.45 54.46
N VAL A 180 -140.48 64.74 53.62
CA VAL A 180 -141.84 65.09 53.13
C VAL A 180 -142.52 63.80 52.59
N PRO A 181 -143.86 63.67 52.63
CA PRO A 181 -144.51 62.37 52.82
C PRO A 181 -144.75 61.55 51.52
N VAL A 182 -144.37 60.27 51.61
CA VAL A 182 -145.13 59.03 51.29
C VAL A 182 -145.63 58.82 49.85
N PHE A 183 -145.10 57.80 49.14
CA PHE A 183 -145.76 56.50 48.81
C PHE A 183 -144.90 55.60 47.86
N LEU A 184 -144.48 54.39 48.31
CA LEU A 184 -144.07 53.13 47.59
C LEU A 184 -142.78 53.13 46.72
N GLU A 185 -141.91 52.10 46.56
CA GLU A 185 -141.70 50.67 46.96
C GLU A 185 -140.22 50.26 46.60
N PRO A 186 -139.64 49.13 47.07
CA PRO A 186 -138.17 48.94 47.17
C PRO A 186 -137.43 48.18 46.03
N ASP A 187 -136.12 48.47 45.95
CA ASP A 187 -134.92 47.66 45.63
C ASP A 187 -134.72 46.86 44.32
N LYS A 188 -133.70 47.27 43.53
CA LYS A 188 -132.88 46.39 42.65
C LYS A 188 -131.40 46.81 42.61
N ILE A 189 -130.50 45.89 42.94
CA ILE A 189 -129.02 46.04 42.86
C ILE A 189 -128.52 45.71 41.43
N THR A 190 -127.54 46.46 40.92
CA THR A 190 -126.92 46.27 39.58
C THR A 190 -125.45 45.82 39.68
N TYR A 191 -125.03 44.83 38.88
CA TYR A 191 -123.64 44.33 38.79
C TYR A 191 -123.01 44.67 37.42
N THR A 192 -121.71 44.97 37.38
CA THR A 192 -120.95 45.18 36.12
C THR A 192 -119.64 44.38 36.12
N GLU A 193 -119.37 43.62 35.04
CA GLU A 193 -118.09 42.90 34.84
C GLU A 193 -117.32 43.51 33.66
N VAL A 194 -116.00 43.65 33.79
CA VAL A 194 -115.10 44.07 32.68
C VAL A 194 -113.91 43.12 32.58
N SER A 195 -113.63 42.66 31.36
CA SER A 195 -112.48 41.81 31.03
C SER A 195 -111.63 42.47 29.94
N THR A 196 -110.32 42.55 30.15
CA THR A 196 -109.33 43.08 29.20
C THR A 196 -108.22 42.08 28.98
N SER A 197 -107.91 41.78 27.72
CA SER A 197 -106.77 40.98 27.29
C SER A 197 -105.75 41.85 26.55
N GLN A 198 -104.46 41.65 26.84
CA GLN A 198 -103.34 42.26 26.12
C GLN A 198 -102.33 41.20 25.72
N ALA A 199 -101.97 41.19 24.44
CA ALA A 199 -100.89 40.38 23.90
C ALA A 199 -99.68 41.29 23.61
N MET A 200 -98.49 40.89 24.05
CA MET A 200 -97.22 41.54 23.75
C MET A 200 -96.31 40.59 23.01
N SER A 201 -95.65 41.06 21.96
CA SER A 201 -94.59 40.33 21.26
C SER A 201 -93.32 41.18 21.24
N SER A 202 -92.17 40.55 21.50
CA SER A 202 -90.86 41.17 21.38
C SER A 202 -89.89 40.25 20.66
N SER A 203 -89.11 40.82 19.76
CA SER A 203 -88.05 40.12 19.02
C SER A 203 -86.72 40.80 19.27
N SER A 204 -85.69 40.04 19.65
CA SER A 204 -84.32 40.53 19.83
C SER A 204 -83.37 39.69 18.99
N MET A 205 -82.50 40.36 18.22
CA MET A 205 -81.45 39.70 17.44
C MET A 205 -80.08 40.12 17.98
N GLY A 206 -79.24 39.16 18.35
CA GLY A 206 -77.90 39.38 18.86
C GLY A 206 -76.87 38.61 18.04
N ARG A 207 -75.81 39.31 17.60
CA ARG A 207 -74.68 38.71 16.88
C ARG A 207 -73.44 38.86 17.76
N SER A 208 -72.69 37.78 17.93
CA SER A 208 -71.49 37.71 18.77
C SER A 208 -70.36 37.05 18.00
N SER A 209 -69.15 37.56 18.15
CA SER A 209 -67.93 36.95 17.64
C SER A 209 -66.93 36.84 18.78
N ILE A 210 -66.33 35.66 18.91
CA ILE A 210 -65.34 35.33 19.93
C ILE A 210 -64.08 34.91 19.20
N TYR A 211 -62.97 35.58 19.48
CA TYR A 211 -61.64 35.20 19.01
C TYR A 211 -60.83 34.78 20.23
N GLY A 212 -60.28 33.57 20.20
CA GLY A 212 -59.41 33.02 21.22
C GLY A 212 -58.14 32.49 20.59
N GLY A 213 -56.99 32.87 21.13
CA GLY A 213 -55.71 32.26 20.80
C GLY A 213 -55.22 31.41 21.96
N GLY A 214 -54.59 30.27 21.67
CA GLY A 214 -53.93 29.42 22.65
C GLY A 214 -52.53 29.06 22.17
N SER A 215 -51.51 29.33 22.98
CA SER A 215 -50.16 28.84 22.75
C SER A 215 -49.86 27.74 23.77
N SER A 216 -49.40 26.58 23.29
CA SER A 216 -49.00 25.45 24.12
C SER A 216 -47.55 25.10 23.82
N GLN A 217 -46.75 24.96 24.88
CA GLN A 217 -45.39 24.45 24.80
C GLN A 217 -45.34 23.07 25.46
N SER A 218 -44.91 22.07 24.70
CA SER A 218 -44.83 20.68 25.16
C SER A 218 -43.42 20.16 24.98
N THR A 219 -42.84 19.63 26.05
CA THR A 219 -41.54 18.94 25.98
C THR A 219 -41.76 17.48 25.65
N VAL A 220 -41.21 17.03 24.52
CA VAL A 220 -41.36 15.66 24.04
C VAL A 220 -40.00 14.96 24.08
N PRO A 221 -39.92 13.72 24.58
CA PRO A 221 -38.70 12.93 24.52
C PRO A 221 -38.32 12.65 23.05
N TRP A 222 -37.04 12.78 22.74
CA TRP A 222 -36.50 12.64 21.40
C TRP A 222 -35.19 11.85 21.41
N TYR A 223 -34.91 11.05 20.40
CA TYR A 223 -33.62 10.39 20.24
C TYR A 223 -32.74 11.14 19.26
N GLU A 224 -31.62 11.64 19.73
CA GLU A 224 -30.57 12.19 18.89
C GLU A 224 -29.56 11.09 18.54
N TYR A 225 -29.37 10.84 17.25
CA TYR A 225 -28.50 9.78 16.76
C TYR A 225 -27.09 10.35 16.52
N ILE A 226 -26.18 10.08 17.45
CA ILE A 226 -24.80 10.57 17.37
C ILE A 226 -23.99 9.60 16.49
N PRO A 227 -23.44 10.04 15.34
CA PRO A 227 -22.62 9.18 14.50
C PRO A 227 -21.28 8.88 15.16
N PHE A 228 -20.87 7.62 15.15
CA PHE A 228 -19.51 7.19 15.50
C PHE A 228 -18.97 6.20 14.46
N GLN A 229 -17.65 6.16 14.31
CA GLN A 229 -17.00 5.24 13.37
C GLN A 229 -16.51 3.99 14.09
N GLU A 230 -17.03 2.83 13.72
CA GLU A 230 -16.54 1.54 14.19
C GLU A 230 -15.73 0.86 13.09
N VAL A 231 -14.61 0.23 13.48
CA VAL A 231 -13.85 -0.62 12.56
C VAL A 231 -14.60 -1.93 12.39
N SER A 232 -15.26 -2.09 11.24
CA SER A 232 -16.06 -3.28 10.92
C SER A 232 -15.18 -4.45 10.53
N SER A 233 -14.17 -4.22 9.70
CA SER A 233 -13.26 -5.27 9.23
C SER A 233 -11.89 -4.69 8.90
N VAL A 234 -10.85 -5.44 9.26
CA VAL A 234 -9.46 -5.15 8.91
C VAL A 234 -9.00 -6.23 7.93
N GLN A 235 -8.60 -5.81 6.74
CA GLN A 235 -8.02 -6.68 5.74
C GLN A 235 -6.51 -6.46 5.69
N ASP A 236 -5.75 -7.52 5.94
CA ASP A 236 -4.30 -7.52 5.86
C ASP A 236 -3.81 -7.89 4.46
N TYR A 237 -2.59 -7.47 4.12
CA TYR A 237 -1.89 -7.98 2.94
C TYR A 237 -1.51 -9.45 3.17
N THR A 238 -1.71 -10.29 2.15
CA THR A 238 -1.12 -11.64 2.17
C THR A 238 0.40 -11.55 2.04
N ILE A 239 1.09 -12.62 2.46
CA ILE A 239 2.54 -12.69 2.33
C ILE A 239 2.94 -12.62 0.85
N GLU A 240 2.20 -13.29 -0.05
CA GLU A 240 2.48 -13.22 -1.49
C GLU A 240 2.29 -11.79 -2.03
N GLU A 241 1.24 -11.07 -1.63
CA GLU A 241 1.05 -9.67 -2.06
C GLU A 241 2.19 -8.75 -1.60
N ILE A 242 2.74 -8.97 -0.40
CA ILE A 242 3.90 -8.23 0.11
C ILE A 242 5.14 -8.56 -0.71
N VAL A 243 5.37 -9.85 -1.00
CA VAL A 243 6.51 -10.29 -1.81
C VAL A 243 6.40 -9.74 -3.23
N GLU A 244 5.23 -9.78 -3.85
CA GLU A 244 5.00 -9.24 -5.20
C GLU A 244 5.30 -7.74 -5.26
N LYS A 245 4.98 -6.98 -4.20
CA LYS A 245 5.39 -5.57 -4.11
C LYS A 245 6.90 -5.39 -4.08
N TYR A 246 7.64 -6.26 -3.38
CA TYR A 246 9.09 -6.21 -3.37
C TYR A 246 9.70 -6.63 -4.71
N ILE A 247 9.12 -7.63 -5.38
CA ILE A 247 9.50 -8.04 -6.75
C ILE A 247 9.30 -6.87 -7.71
N ALA A 248 8.11 -6.25 -7.67
CA ALA A 248 7.81 -5.07 -8.48
C ALA A 248 8.79 -3.93 -8.19
N TRP A 249 9.14 -3.71 -6.91
CA TRP A 249 10.10 -2.69 -6.54
C TRP A 249 11.53 -2.97 -7.04
N ILE A 250 11.96 -4.23 -7.13
CA ILE A 250 13.26 -4.59 -7.74
C ILE A 250 13.21 -4.42 -9.27
N LYS A 251 12.15 -4.89 -9.91
CA LYS A 251 12.01 -4.87 -11.37
C LYS A 251 11.82 -3.47 -11.97
N THR A 252 11.14 -2.58 -11.24
CA THR A 252 10.82 -1.21 -11.71
C THR A 252 11.89 -0.19 -11.35
N GLN A 253 13.07 -0.62 -10.87
CA GLN A 253 14.14 0.30 -10.52
C GLN A 253 14.63 1.08 -11.74
N PRO A 254 14.78 2.41 -11.62
CA PRO A 254 15.44 3.20 -12.64
C PRO A 254 16.92 2.80 -12.72
N ASP A 255 17.55 3.11 -13.85
CA ASP A 255 18.98 2.89 -14.01
C ASP A 255 19.76 3.57 -12.87
N ARG A 256 20.87 2.95 -12.45
CA ARG A 256 21.73 3.37 -11.32
C ARG A 256 21.13 3.19 -9.92
N HIS A 257 19.86 2.82 -9.80
CA HIS A 257 19.28 2.48 -8.51
C HIS A 257 19.56 1.01 -8.20
N ALA A 258 19.89 0.74 -6.94
CA ALA A 258 20.07 -0.62 -6.45
C ALA A 258 19.59 -0.74 -5.01
N GLN A 259 19.27 -1.96 -4.60
CA GLN A 259 19.06 -2.30 -3.20
C GLN A 259 20.36 -2.84 -2.63
N LEU A 260 20.82 -2.26 -1.51
CA LEU A 260 21.99 -2.70 -0.77
C LEU A 260 21.54 -3.37 0.52
N LYS A 261 21.86 -4.66 0.68
CA LYS A 261 21.71 -5.38 1.94
C LYS A 261 23.07 -5.64 2.56
N ILE A 262 23.24 -5.25 3.81
CA ILE A 262 24.46 -5.49 4.60
C ILE A 262 24.09 -6.34 5.81
N LYS A 263 24.59 -7.58 5.84
CA LYS A 263 24.35 -8.58 6.89
C LYS A 263 22.84 -8.74 7.11
N GLN A 264 22.41 -8.66 8.37
CA GLN A 264 21.01 -8.79 8.78
C GLN A 264 20.24 -7.47 8.76
N ARG A 265 20.84 -6.38 8.26
CA ARG A 265 20.14 -5.09 8.19
C ARG A 265 19.08 -5.10 7.10
N PRO A 266 18.00 -4.33 7.28
CA PRO A 266 17.04 -4.09 6.20
C PRO A 266 17.75 -3.54 4.96
N PRO A 267 17.31 -3.91 3.75
CA PRO A 267 17.87 -3.37 2.52
C PRO A 267 17.63 -1.86 2.43
N ILE A 268 18.66 -1.15 1.98
CA ILE A 268 18.73 0.30 1.83
C ILE A 268 18.79 0.59 0.32
N PRO A 269 17.91 1.44 -0.22
CA PRO A 269 18.03 1.89 -1.60
C PRO A 269 19.25 2.81 -1.74
N ILE A 270 20.08 2.55 -2.75
CA ILE A 270 21.25 3.34 -3.09
C ILE A 270 21.17 3.83 -4.54
N VAL A 271 21.82 4.96 -4.81
CA VAL A 271 21.97 5.51 -6.16
C VAL A 271 23.45 5.59 -6.49
N THR A 272 23.86 5.01 -7.61
CA THR A 272 25.27 5.07 -8.02
C THR A 272 25.60 6.44 -8.62
N PRO A 273 26.71 7.07 -8.19
CA PRO A 273 27.14 8.36 -8.73
C PRO A 273 27.63 8.20 -10.17
N PHE A 274 27.50 9.27 -10.96
CA PHE A 274 28.16 9.33 -12.25
C PHE A 274 29.68 9.42 -12.06
N VAL A 275 30.41 8.45 -12.61
CA VAL A 275 31.86 8.51 -12.68
C VAL A 275 32.22 9.45 -13.81
N LYS A 276 32.74 10.64 -13.49
CA LYS A 276 33.25 11.56 -14.51
C LYS A 276 34.45 10.90 -15.20
N PRO A 277 34.49 10.82 -16.54
CA PRO A 277 35.64 10.29 -17.23
C PRO A 277 36.85 11.18 -16.91
N VAL A 278 37.87 10.58 -16.31
CA VAL A 278 39.14 11.29 -16.08
C VAL A 278 39.81 11.41 -17.43
N LYS A 279 39.99 12.65 -17.92
CA LYS A 279 40.78 12.91 -19.12
C LYS A 279 42.25 12.63 -18.80
N VAL A 280 42.70 11.44 -19.15
CA VAL A 280 44.12 11.06 -19.02
C VAL A 280 44.83 11.49 -20.30
N ARG A 281 45.99 12.17 -20.17
CA ARG A 281 46.82 12.52 -21.34
C ARG A 281 47.40 11.24 -21.93
N GLU A 282 47.46 11.14 -23.25
CA GLU A 282 48.03 9.96 -23.93
C GLU A 282 49.49 9.68 -23.52
N LYS A 283 50.26 10.74 -23.23
CA LYS A 283 51.63 10.64 -22.68
C LYS A 283 51.67 9.88 -21.35
N ASP A 284 50.70 10.12 -20.47
CA ASP A 284 50.64 9.49 -19.15
C ASP A 284 50.28 8.00 -19.29
N ILE A 285 49.36 7.66 -20.21
CA ILE A 285 49.03 6.28 -20.56
C ILE A 285 50.26 5.55 -21.12
N ARG A 286 50.99 6.18 -22.04
CA ARG A 286 52.20 5.61 -22.65
C ARG A 286 53.29 5.37 -21.61
N THR A 287 53.53 6.34 -20.74
CA THR A 287 54.50 6.24 -19.64
C THR A 287 54.13 5.10 -18.68
N LEU A 288 52.84 4.97 -18.32
CA LEU A 288 52.36 3.88 -17.49
C LEU A 288 52.55 2.52 -18.18
N LYS A 289 52.17 2.40 -19.47
CA LYS A 289 52.36 1.19 -20.25
C LYS A 289 53.82 0.77 -20.31
N GLU A 290 54.73 1.69 -20.61
CA GLU A 290 56.16 1.41 -20.64
C GLU A 290 56.69 0.97 -19.27
N ARG A 291 56.26 1.60 -18.17
CA ARG A 291 56.63 1.20 -16.81
C ARG A 291 56.13 -0.19 -16.45
N VAL A 292 54.89 -0.53 -16.84
CA VAL A 292 54.29 -1.85 -16.61
C VAL A 292 55.00 -2.90 -17.48
N TYR A 293 55.21 -2.62 -18.76
CA TYR A 293 55.88 -3.54 -19.68
C TYR A 293 57.31 -3.81 -19.26
N ARG A 294 58.10 -2.80 -18.85
CA ARG A 294 59.45 -3.03 -18.34
C ARG A 294 59.50 -3.94 -17.11
N ARG A 295 58.47 -3.93 -16.28
CA ARG A 295 58.45 -4.67 -15.00
C ARG A 295 57.87 -6.07 -15.13
N TYR A 296 56.88 -6.25 -16.01
CA TYR A 296 56.07 -7.47 -16.06
C TYR A 296 55.98 -8.12 -17.44
N ALA A 297 56.34 -7.41 -18.52
CA ALA A 297 56.36 -7.98 -19.87
C ALA A 297 57.79 -8.32 -20.29
N LEU A 298 57.93 -9.47 -20.95
CA LEU A 298 59.17 -9.86 -21.61
C LEU A 298 59.11 -9.40 -23.07
N LYS A 299 60.27 -9.25 -23.71
CA LYS A 299 60.34 -9.02 -25.16
C LYS A 299 59.72 -10.22 -25.88
N ALA A 300 59.02 -9.98 -27.00
CA ALA A 300 58.34 -11.04 -27.76
C ALA A 300 59.28 -12.21 -28.10
N GLU A 301 60.49 -11.92 -28.59
CA GLU A 301 61.52 -12.91 -28.90
C GLU A 301 61.88 -13.81 -27.70
N GLU A 302 61.94 -13.24 -26.50
CA GLU A 302 62.29 -13.97 -25.29
C GLU A 302 61.12 -14.81 -24.78
N VAL A 303 59.88 -14.33 -25.00
CA VAL A 303 58.66 -15.10 -24.75
C VAL A 303 58.60 -16.30 -25.68
N ASP A 304 58.81 -16.11 -26.98
CA ASP A 304 58.79 -17.19 -27.98
C ASP A 304 59.85 -18.25 -27.67
N ARG A 305 61.06 -17.82 -27.30
CA ARG A 305 62.12 -18.73 -26.85
C ARG A 305 61.71 -19.51 -25.60
N GLN A 306 61.07 -18.87 -24.62
CA GLN A 306 60.58 -19.56 -23.42
C GLN A 306 59.43 -20.53 -23.71
N ILE A 307 58.53 -20.18 -24.64
CA ILE A 307 57.44 -21.05 -25.08
C ILE A 307 58.03 -22.31 -25.72
N GLU A 308 59.00 -22.15 -26.63
CA GLU A 308 59.62 -23.31 -27.29
C GLU A 308 60.40 -24.19 -26.30
N GLN A 309 61.16 -23.58 -25.38
CA GLN A 309 61.83 -24.34 -24.31
C GLN A 309 60.85 -25.10 -23.41
N ARG A 310 59.70 -24.50 -23.06
CA ARG A 310 58.66 -25.16 -22.26
C ARG A 310 58.01 -26.28 -23.06
N ARG A 311 57.77 -26.08 -24.35
CA ARG A 311 57.23 -27.08 -25.27
C ARG A 311 58.16 -28.28 -25.39
N GLU A 312 59.45 -28.06 -25.62
CA GLU A 312 60.46 -29.13 -25.64
C GLU A 312 60.52 -29.90 -24.32
N LYS A 313 60.51 -29.17 -23.18
CA LYS A 313 60.53 -29.79 -21.86
C LYS A 313 59.26 -30.61 -21.60
N PHE A 314 58.11 -30.13 -22.07
CA PHE A 314 56.84 -30.84 -21.99
C PHE A 314 56.87 -32.11 -22.86
N LEU A 315 57.34 -32.02 -24.11
CA LEU A 315 57.48 -33.16 -25.01
C LEU A 315 58.47 -34.21 -24.46
N LYS A 316 59.60 -33.79 -23.89
CA LYS A 316 60.55 -34.69 -23.22
C LYS A 316 59.91 -35.41 -22.03
N LYS A 317 59.14 -34.70 -21.19
CA LYS A 317 58.39 -35.30 -20.08
C LYS A 317 57.32 -36.28 -20.56
N ALA A 318 56.58 -35.93 -21.61
CA ALA A 318 55.54 -36.79 -22.17
C ALA A 318 56.12 -38.06 -22.82
N LYS A 319 57.29 -37.95 -23.48
CA LYS A 319 58.06 -39.11 -23.96
C LYS A 319 58.54 -40.00 -22.81
N ALA A 320 59.07 -39.40 -21.74
CA ALA A 320 59.52 -40.14 -20.55
C ALA A 320 58.37 -40.87 -19.82
N LEU A 321 57.14 -40.35 -19.90
CA LEU A 321 55.92 -40.96 -19.37
C LEU A 321 55.27 -41.96 -20.34
N GLY A 322 55.84 -42.19 -21.53
CA GLY A 322 55.35 -43.16 -22.52
C GLY A 322 54.04 -42.79 -23.23
N LEU A 323 53.58 -41.55 -23.10
CA LEU A 323 52.29 -41.08 -23.63
C LEU A 323 52.33 -40.73 -25.13
N ILE A 324 53.53 -40.62 -25.71
CA ILE A 324 53.74 -40.30 -27.13
C ILE A 324 54.45 -41.49 -27.78
N LYS A 325 53.72 -42.28 -28.57
CA LYS A 325 54.33 -43.24 -29.52
C LYS A 325 54.84 -42.45 -30.71
N GLU A 326 56.12 -42.63 -31.04
CA GLU A 326 56.69 -42.03 -32.26
C GLU A 326 55.87 -42.49 -33.46
N LYS A 327 55.43 -41.51 -34.26
CA LYS A 327 54.88 -41.77 -35.59
C LYS A 327 56.04 -42.43 -36.35
N LYS A 328 55.95 -43.74 -36.61
CA LYS A 328 56.84 -44.41 -37.56
C LYS A 328 56.83 -43.57 -38.83
N GLU A 329 57.96 -43.00 -39.19
CA GLU A 329 58.17 -42.40 -40.49
C GLU A 329 57.73 -43.43 -41.52
N THR A 330 56.67 -43.12 -42.27
CA THR A 330 56.36 -43.81 -43.52
C THR A 330 57.61 -43.71 -44.38
N PRO A 331 58.24 -44.83 -44.80
CA PRO A 331 59.39 -44.77 -45.67
C PRO A 331 58.96 -44.07 -46.97
N GLU A 332 59.74 -43.07 -47.38
CA GLU A 332 59.59 -42.43 -48.68
C GLU A 332 59.54 -43.51 -49.77
N LEU A 333 58.48 -43.50 -50.59
CA LEU A 333 58.41 -44.36 -51.76
C LEU A 333 59.60 -44.02 -52.66
N THR A 334 60.49 -45.00 -52.86
CA THR A 334 61.52 -44.91 -53.89
C THR A 334 60.87 -44.85 -55.29
N PRO A 335 61.51 -44.18 -56.27
CA PRO A 335 60.95 -43.98 -57.61
C PRO A 335 60.61 -45.27 -58.38
N GLU A 336 61.07 -46.43 -57.93
CA GLU A 336 60.77 -47.73 -58.55
C GLU A 336 59.32 -48.19 -58.32
N MET A 337 58.64 -47.70 -57.29
CA MET A 337 57.27 -48.12 -56.96
C MET A 337 56.17 -47.37 -57.74
N MET A 338 56.51 -46.39 -58.58
CA MET A 338 55.54 -45.68 -59.43
C MET A 338 55.34 -46.31 -60.82
N ARG A 339 56.09 -47.36 -61.21
CA ARG A 339 55.97 -47.96 -62.56
C ARG A 339 54.90 -49.05 -62.72
N HIS A 340 54.17 -49.37 -61.67
CA HIS A 340 52.99 -50.24 -61.75
C HIS A 340 51.83 -49.61 -60.99
N ARG A 341 51.17 -48.62 -61.59
CA ARG A 341 49.77 -48.32 -61.35
C ARG A 341 49.15 -47.54 -62.49
#